data_AF-A0A3E4K5X4-F1
#
_entry.id   AF-A0A3E4K5X4-F1
#
_cell.length_a   1.000
_cell.length_b   1.000
_cell.length_c   1.000
_cell.angle_alpha   90.00
_cell.angle_beta   90.00
_cell.angle_gamma   90.00
#
_symmetry.space_group_name_H-M   'P 1'
#
loop_
_entity.id
_entity.type
_entity.pdbx_description
1 polymer ?
#
loop_
_entity_poly.entity_id
_entity_poly.type
_entity_poly.pdbx_seq_one_letter_code
_entity_poly.pdbx_strand_id
1 'polypeptide(L)'
;MDERVWEKTAQFLKELRCEDTGRLSQLQLPEYQKAMKEKFSYQPIYEQTVCEMTDEQKCVIEKYVGLTEQCAEEENQQAYLQGMVDMLLLLSGSGILKVPSNMLEKIKQWK
;
A
#
# COMPACT_ATOMS: atom_id res chain seq x y z
N MET A 1 -25.35 -5.71 8.32
CA MET A 1 -25.08 -5.20 6.96
C MET A 1 -25.22 -6.38 6.00
N ASP A 2 -25.93 -6.23 4.88
CA ASP A 2 -26.09 -7.29 3.86
C ASP A 2 -24.72 -7.60 3.22
N GLU A 3 -24.50 -8.85 2.81
CA GLU A 3 -23.27 -9.31 2.16
C GLU A 3 -22.96 -8.54 0.88
N ARG A 4 -23.98 -8.18 0.11
CA ARG A 4 -23.85 -7.36 -1.10
C ARG A 4 -23.28 -5.96 -0.84
N VAL A 5 -23.52 -5.41 0.35
CA VAL A 5 -22.94 -4.11 0.74
C VAL A 5 -21.45 -4.26 0.97
N TRP A 6 -21.01 -5.34 1.64
CA TRP A 6 -19.59 -5.61 1.87
C TRP A 6 -18.82 -5.89 0.58
N GLU A 7 -19.40 -6.63 -0.37
CA GLU A 7 -18.79 -6.87 -1.68
C GLU A 7 -18.60 -5.57 -2.46
N LYS A 8 -19.63 -4.72 -2.51
CA LYS A 8 -19.52 -3.40 -3.15
C LYS A 8 -18.51 -2.49 -2.46
N THR A 9 -18.45 -2.52 -1.12
CA THR A 9 -17.42 -1.79 -0.37
C THR A 9 -16.03 -2.29 -0.71
N ALA A 10 -15.81 -3.60 -0.77
CA ALA A 10 -14.53 -4.19 -1.16
C ALA A 10 -14.10 -3.76 -2.57
N GLN A 11 -15.03 -3.83 -3.54
CA GLN A 11 -14.78 -3.40 -4.92
C GLN A 11 -14.43 -1.90 -4.98
N PHE A 12 -15.22 -1.04 -4.33
CA PHE A 12 -14.96 0.38 -4.30
C PHE A 12 -13.61 0.71 -3.67
N LEU A 13 -13.24 0.04 -2.58
CA LEU A 13 -11.93 0.23 -1.93
C LEU A 13 -10.77 -0.24 -2.82
N LYS A 14 -10.96 -1.30 -3.62
CA LYS A 14 -9.97 -1.72 -4.61
C LYS A 14 -9.73 -0.62 -5.66
N GLU A 15 -10.80 0.01 -6.15
CA GLU A 15 -10.73 1.15 -7.06
C GLU A 15 -10.06 2.37 -6.39
N LEU A 16 -10.33 2.64 -5.09
CA LEU A 16 -9.65 3.71 -4.33
C LEU A 16 -8.13 3.51 -4.23
N ARG A 17 -7.65 2.26 -4.25
CA ARG A 17 -6.30 1.91 -3.82
C ARG A 17 -5.23 2.24 -4.85
N CYS A 18 -5.46 1.92 -6.12
CA CYS A 18 -4.40 1.90 -7.13
C CYS A 18 -4.80 2.49 -8.49
N GLU A 19 -6.08 2.73 -8.74
CA GLU A 19 -6.53 2.98 -10.12
C GLU A 19 -6.58 4.47 -10.50
N ASP A 20 -6.66 5.38 -9.52
CA ASP A 20 -6.75 6.81 -9.82
C ASP A 20 -5.93 7.66 -8.82
N THR A 21 -4.67 7.89 -9.19
CA THR A 21 -3.76 8.85 -8.53
C THR A 21 -4.06 10.31 -8.92
N GLY A 22 -5.10 10.57 -9.71
CA GLY A 22 -5.56 11.93 -10.07
C GLY A 22 -6.67 12.45 -9.16
N ARG A 23 -7.07 11.67 -8.15
CA ARG A 23 -8.21 12.02 -7.29
C ARG A 23 -7.92 13.19 -6.38
N LEU A 24 -8.92 14.05 -6.22
CA LEU A 24 -8.90 15.16 -5.26
C LEU A 24 -8.64 14.70 -3.81
N SER A 25 -9.03 13.47 -3.47
CA SER A 25 -8.85 12.89 -2.13
C SER A 25 -7.46 12.28 -1.91
N GLN A 26 -6.56 12.31 -2.90
CA GLN A 26 -5.21 11.79 -2.74
C GLN A 26 -4.40 12.72 -1.84
N LEU A 27 -3.84 12.17 -0.76
CA LEU A 27 -2.94 12.91 0.11
C LEU A 27 -1.57 13.01 -0.53
N GLN A 28 -1.11 14.25 -0.67
CA GLN A 28 0.22 14.58 -1.17
C GLN A 28 1.07 15.07 -0.01
N LEU A 29 1.74 14.14 0.67
CA LEU A 29 2.61 14.45 1.80
C LEU A 29 3.94 15.02 1.29
N PRO A 30 4.36 16.22 1.74
CA PRO A 30 5.63 16.83 1.33
C PRO A 30 6.84 15.93 1.59
N GLU A 31 6.82 15.17 2.69
CA GLU A 31 7.87 14.24 3.08
C GLU A 31 7.98 13.08 2.09
N TYR A 32 6.84 12.52 1.66
CA TYR A 32 6.80 11.49 0.64
C TYR A 32 7.33 12.00 -0.71
N GLN A 33 6.90 13.21 -1.12
CA GLN A 33 7.39 13.81 -2.35
C GLN A 33 8.90 14.06 -2.31
N LYS A 34 9.44 14.50 -1.16
CA LYS A 34 10.88 14.68 -0.96
C LYS A 34 11.62 13.35 -1.08
N ALA A 35 11.17 12.31 -0.36
CA ALA A 35 11.78 10.98 -0.40
C ALA A 35 11.74 10.37 -1.81
N MET A 36 10.64 10.51 -2.54
CA MET A 36 10.53 10.04 -3.92
C MET A 36 11.51 10.75 -4.85
N LYS A 37 11.62 12.08 -4.75
CA LYS A 37 12.59 12.86 -5.55
C LYS A 37 14.02 12.42 -5.27
N GLU A 38 14.36 12.21 -4.01
CA GLU A 38 15.68 11.74 -3.60
C GLU A 38 15.95 10.33 -4.16
N LYS A 39 15.03 9.37 -4.00
CA LYS A 39 15.14 8.02 -4.59
C LYS A 39 15.40 8.09 -6.10
N PHE A 40 14.60 8.86 -6.83
CA PHE A 40 14.76 8.98 -8.29
C PHE A 40 16.04 9.69 -8.72
N SER A 41 16.56 10.61 -7.90
CA SER A 41 17.86 11.26 -8.18
C SER A 41 19.04 10.29 -8.14
N TYR A 42 18.93 9.22 -7.33
CA TYR A 42 19.96 8.17 -7.22
C TYR A 42 19.76 7.01 -8.21
N GLN A 43 18.59 6.89 -8.86
CA GLN A 43 18.32 5.82 -9.82
C GLN A 43 19.39 5.69 -10.92
N PRO A 44 19.81 6.75 -11.63
CA PRO A 44 20.83 6.59 -12.67
C PRO A 44 22.20 6.18 -12.12
N ILE A 45 22.54 6.65 -10.91
CA ILE A 45 23.80 6.29 -10.23
C ILE A 45 23.77 4.81 -9.85
N TYR A 46 22.63 4.35 -9.33
CA TYR A 46 22.40 2.94 -9.00
C TYR A 46 22.54 2.06 -10.23
N GLU A 47 21.86 2.40 -11.33
CA GLU A 47 21.91 1.64 -12.58
C GLU A 47 23.34 1.55 -13.13
N GLN A 48 24.09 2.66 -13.14
CA GLN A 48 25.50 2.64 -13.56
C GLN A 48 26.34 1.76 -12.64
N THR A 49 26.21 1.91 -11.32
CA THR A 49 26.99 1.16 -10.33
C THR A 49 26.73 -0.34 -10.47
N VAL A 50 25.48 -0.75 -10.67
CA VAL A 50 25.11 -2.16 -10.90
C VAL A 50 25.66 -2.71 -12.22
N CYS A 51 25.76 -1.88 -13.26
CA CYS A 51 26.38 -2.29 -14.53
C CYS A 51 27.88 -2.59 -14.42
N GLU A 52 28.57 -1.98 -13.46
CA GLU A 52 30.01 -2.16 -13.22
C GLU A 52 30.33 -3.33 -12.27
N MET A 53 29.31 -3.93 -11.63
CA MET A 53 29.46 -5.07 -10.72
C MET A 53 29.75 -6.40 -11.45
N THR A 54 30.31 -7.37 -10.72
CA THR A 54 30.35 -8.76 -11.21
C THR A 54 28.95 -9.37 -11.24
N ASP A 55 28.73 -10.39 -12.07
CA ASP A 55 27.45 -11.08 -12.18
C ASP A 55 26.95 -11.65 -10.84
N GLU A 56 27.86 -12.15 -10.01
CA GLU A 56 27.56 -12.70 -8.67
C GLU A 56 27.09 -11.60 -7.71
N GLN A 57 27.74 -10.43 -7.72
CA GLN A 57 27.36 -9.28 -6.90
C GLN A 57 26.01 -8.72 -7.35
N LYS A 58 25.84 -8.57 -8.67
CA LYS A 58 24.61 -8.09 -9.28
C LYS A 58 23.42 -8.98 -8.92
N CYS A 59 23.58 -10.30 -9.01
CA CYS A 59 22.54 -11.25 -8.60
C CYS A 59 22.10 -11.08 -7.14
N VAL A 60 23.04 -10.84 -6.22
CA VAL A 60 22.72 -10.64 -4.80
C VAL A 60 22.00 -9.31 -4.58
N ILE A 61 22.49 -8.23 -5.19
CA ILE A 61 21.92 -6.88 -5.05
C ILE A 61 20.53 -6.80 -5.66
N GLU A 62 20.34 -7.26 -6.90
CA GLU A 62 19.04 -7.25 -7.56
C GLU A 62 18.00 -8.06 -6.77
N LYS A 63 18.39 -9.22 -6.25
CA LYS A 63 17.51 -10.03 -5.39
C LYS A 63 17.12 -9.29 -4.12
N TYR A 64 18.07 -8.65 -3.44
CA TYR A 64 17.78 -7.90 -2.22
C TYR A 64 16.90 -6.67 -2.48
N VAL A 65 17.18 -5.91 -3.55
CA VAL A 65 16.38 -4.75 -3.96
C VAL A 65 14.96 -5.18 -4.30
N GLY A 66 14.79 -6.23 -5.12
CA GLY A 66 13.47 -6.76 -5.44
C GLY A 66 12.69 -7.22 -4.20
N LEU A 67 13.34 -7.90 -3.26
CA LEU A 67 12.71 -8.29 -1.98
C LEU A 67 12.36 -7.07 -1.12
N THR A 68 13.17 -6.01 -1.15
CA THR A 68 12.90 -4.76 -0.42
C THR A 68 11.68 -4.06 -0.99
N GLU A 69 11.55 -4.00 -2.32
CA GLU A 69 10.38 -3.41 -2.99
C GLU A 69 9.10 -4.22 -2.72
N GLN A 70 9.20 -5.55 -2.79
CA GLN A 70 8.08 -6.44 -2.43
C GLN A 70 7.68 -6.26 -0.96
N CYS A 71 8.64 -6.16 -0.04
CA CYS A 71 8.35 -5.92 1.38
C CYS A 71 7.64 -4.57 1.58
N ALA A 72 8.11 -3.51 0.91
CA ALA A 72 7.49 -2.19 1.00
C ALA A 72 6.06 -2.18 0.43
N GLU A 73 5.80 -2.91 -0.66
CA GLU A 73 4.44 -3.09 -1.19
C GLU A 73 3.52 -3.75 -0.15
N GLU A 74 3.98 -4.82 0.47
CA GLU A 74 3.23 -5.55 1.50
C GLU A 74 2.99 -4.72 2.77
N GLU A 75 3.96 -3.91 3.20
CA GLU A 75 3.81 -2.97 4.31
C GLU A 75 2.77 -1.89 3.99
N ASN A 76 2.81 -1.31 2.79
CA ASN A 76 1.81 -0.33 2.35
C ASN A 76 0.40 -0.94 2.28
N GLN A 77 0.32 -2.15 1.74
CA GLN A 77 -0.91 -2.95 1.66
C GLN A 77 -1.49 -3.21 3.06
N GLN A 78 -0.66 -3.62 4.02
CA GLN A 78 -1.04 -3.86 5.40
C GLN A 78 -1.50 -2.57 6.10
N ALA A 79 -0.74 -1.48 5.97
CA ALA A 79 -1.07 -0.19 6.57
C ALA A 79 -2.40 0.37 6.03
N TYR A 80 -2.65 0.21 4.72
CA TYR A 80 -3.93 0.61 4.11
C TYR A 80 -5.11 -0.16 4.71
N LEU A 81 -5.03 -1.50 4.78
CA LEU A 81 -6.10 -2.31 5.37
C LEU A 81 -6.29 -2.01 6.85
N GLN A 82 -5.21 -1.79 7.60
CA GLN A 82 -5.28 -1.40 9.00
C GLN A 82 -6.00 -0.05 9.17
N GLY A 83 -5.68 0.94 8.35
CA GLY A 83 -6.38 2.23 8.36
C GLY A 83 -7.89 2.09 8.10
N MET A 84 -8.30 1.14 7.26
CA MET A 84 -9.72 0.84 7.03
C MET A 84 -10.37 0.19 8.26
N VAL A 85 -9.70 -0.75 8.90
CA VAL A 85 -10.16 -1.37 10.15
C VAL A 85 -10.34 -0.29 11.23
N ASP A 86 -9.34 0.57 11.41
CA ASP A 86 -9.35 1.63 12.41
C ASP A 86 -10.50 2.61 12.17
N MET A 87 -10.73 2.99 10.91
CA MET A 87 -11.87 3.85 10.53
C MET A 87 -13.22 3.20 10.84
N LEU A 88 -13.40 1.92 10.50
CA LEU A 88 -14.64 1.19 10.79
C LEU A 88 -14.88 1.06 12.30
N LEU A 89 -13.83 0.78 13.08
CA LEU A 89 -13.91 0.72 14.54
C LEU A 89 -14.23 2.08 15.15
N LEU A 90 -13.65 3.17 14.63
CA LEU A 90 -13.96 4.54 15.05
C LEU A 90 -15.44 4.88 14.81
N LEU A 91 -15.97 4.56 13.62
CA LEU A 91 -17.39 4.75 13.31
C LEU A 91 -18.30 3.86 14.17
N SER A 92 -17.84 2.66 14.52
CA SER A 92 -18.58 1.78 15.41
C SER A 92 -18.63 2.30 16.84
N GLY A 93 -17.48 2.72 17.38
CA GLY A 93 -17.35 3.25 18.73
C GLY A 93 -18.12 4.56 18.93
N SER A 94 -18.28 5.35 17.87
CA SER A 94 -19.12 6.57 17.86
C SER A 94 -20.62 6.30 17.66
N GLY A 95 -21.02 5.03 17.45
CA GLY A 95 -22.42 4.65 17.26
C GLY A 95 -22.99 4.96 15.87
N ILE A 96 -22.15 5.41 14.93
CA ILE A 96 -22.54 5.72 13.54
C ILE A 96 -22.81 4.43 12.76
N LEU A 97 -21.99 3.41 12.98
CA LEU A 97 -22.06 2.13 12.27
C LEU A 97 -22.16 0.97 13.26
N LYS A 98 -22.85 -0.10 12.86
CA LYS A 98 -22.73 -1.42 13.51
C LYS A 98 -21.83 -2.31 12.68
N VAL A 99 -20.68 -2.65 13.23
CA VAL A 99 -19.69 -3.51 12.57
C VAL A 99 -19.89 -4.97 13.02
N PRO A 100 -19.93 -5.94 12.09
CA PRO A 100 -20.11 -7.35 12.45
C PRO A 100 -18.86 -7.91 13.15
N SER A 101 -19.07 -8.91 14.01
CA SER A 101 -18.00 -9.54 14.80
C SER A 101 -16.92 -10.23 13.94
N ASN A 102 -17.24 -10.62 12.71
CA ASN A 102 -16.30 -11.23 11.75
C ASN A 102 -15.71 -10.23 10.74
N MET A 103 -15.79 -8.92 11.00
CA MET A 103 -15.28 -7.88 10.10
C MET A 103 -13.80 -8.05 9.76
N LEU A 104 -12.96 -8.41 10.74
CA LEU A 104 -11.52 -8.61 10.51
C LEU A 104 -11.25 -9.72 9.49
N GLU A 105 -11.98 -10.82 9.56
CA GLU A 105 -11.83 -11.93 8.62
C GLU A 105 -12.30 -11.56 7.21
N LYS A 106 -13.34 -10.71 7.09
CA LYS A 106 -13.79 -10.19 5.79
C LYS A 106 -12.78 -9.22 5.17
N ILE A 107 -12.16 -8.34 5.96
CA ILE A 107 -11.19 -7.36 5.43
C ILE A 107 -9.87 -8.01 5.02
N LYS A 108 -9.43 -9.08 5.70
CA LYS A 108 -8.26 -9.84 5.29
C LYS A 108 -8.41 -10.45 3.87
N GLN A 109 -9.64 -10.69 3.43
CA GLN A 109 -9.94 -11.20 2.09
C GLN A 109 -9.88 -10.11 1.01
N TRP A 110 -9.62 -8.85 1.37
CA TRP A 110 -9.52 -7.72 0.44
C TRP A 110 -8.09 -7.40 -0.01
N LYS A 111 -7.12 -8.20 0.44
CA LYS A 111 -5.78 -8.20 -0.13
C LYS A 111 -5.83 -8.81 -1.53
#